data_AF-A0A2T4IGU0-F1
#
_entry.id   AF-A0A2T4IGU0-F1
#
_cell.length_a   1.000
_cell.length_b   1.000
_cell.length_c   1.000
_cell.angle_alpha   90.00
_cell.angle_beta   90.00
_cell.angle_gamma   90.00
#
_symmetry.space_group_name_H-M   'P 1'
#
loop_
_entity.id
_entity.type
_entity.pdbx_description
1 polymer ?
#
loop_
_entity_poly.entity_id
_entity_poly.type
_entity_poly.pdbx_seq_one_letter_code
_entity_poly.pdbx_strand_id
1 'polypeptide(L)'
;MLTRIFKSGNSLAVRIPKELAFLDPAAEVEIERVGNTLVLRPVEGETLADVPAIFASFSPDFMAGGREFHEQKEREWSGVFSENETQSETDETPRSPGGV
;
A
#
# COMPACT_ATOMS: atom_id res chain seq x y z
N MET A 1 -26.77 -11.49 -29.28
CA MET A 1 -25.40 -12.03 -29.37
C MET A 1 -25.33 -13.30 -28.53
N LEU A 2 -24.71 -14.37 -29.03
CA LEU A 2 -24.57 -15.62 -28.28
C LEU A 2 -23.09 -15.86 -28.00
N THR A 3 -22.80 -16.33 -26.79
CA THR A 3 -21.45 -16.75 -26.41
C THR A 3 -21.48 -18.16 -25.84
N ARG A 4 -20.30 -18.72 -25.60
CA ARG A 4 -20.13 -20.08 -25.07
C ARG A 4 -19.63 -20.02 -23.63
N ILE A 5 -20.16 -20.95 -22.85
CA ILE A 5 -19.66 -21.28 -21.52
C ILE A 5 -18.62 -22.38 -21.68
N PHE A 6 -17.52 -22.30 -20.94
CA PHE A 6 -16.44 -23.28 -20.95
C PHE A 6 -15.87 -23.47 -19.54
N LYS A 7 -15.03 -24.50 -19.36
CA LYS A 7 -14.29 -24.73 -18.11
C LYS A 7 -12.91 -24.08 -18.19
N SER A 8 -12.53 -23.32 -17.18
CA SER A 8 -11.19 -22.77 -16.98
C SER A 8 -10.65 -23.27 -15.66
N GLY A 9 -9.74 -24.25 -15.70
CA GLY A 9 -9.34 -25.02 -14.52
C GLY A 9 -10.56 -25.67 -13.85
N ASN A 10 -10.73 -25.43 -12.55
CA ASN A 10 -11.86 -25.95 -11.77
C ASN A 10 -13.13 -25.07 -11.89
N SER A 11 -13.03 -23.90 -12.53
CA SER A 11 -14.09 -22.91 -12.60
C SER A 11 -14.86 -22.96 -13.91
N LEU A 12 -16.09 -22.44 -13.88
CA LEU A 12 -16.89 -22.18 -15.08
C LEU A 12 -16.61 -20.75 -15.55
N ALA A 13 -16.45 -20.56 -16.85
CA ALA A 13 -16.14 -19.28 -17.45
C ALA A 13 -17.04 -18.99 -18.66
N VAL A 14 -17.29 -17.70 -18.91
CA VAL A 14 -18.04 -17.21 -20.06
C VAL A 14 -17.09 -16.43 -20.96
N ARG A 15 -17.11 -16.70 -22.27
CA ARG A 15 -16.32 -15.89 -23.21
C ARG A 15 -16.99 -14.53 -23.41
N ILE A 16 -16.29 -13.44 -23.13
CA ILE A 16 -16.79 -12.08 -23.39
C ILE A 16 -16.23 -11.62 -24.75
N PRO A 17 -17.09 -11.33 -25.75
CA PRO A 17 -16.66 -10.76 -27.02
C PRO A 17 -15.97 -9.40 -26.83
N LYS A 18 -15.00 -9.07 -27.70
CA LYS A 18 -14.21 -7.82 -27.59
C LYS A 18 -15.07 -6.56 -27.49
N GLU A 19 -16.21 -6.54 -28.16
CA GLU A 19 -17.12 -5.39 -28.20
C GLU A 19 -17.88 -5.17 -26.88
N LEU A 20 -17.87 -6.16 -25.99
CA LEU A 20 -18.46 -6.12 -24.65
C LEU A 20 -17.38 -6.16 -23.53
N ALA A 21 -16.10 -6.21 -23.88
CA ALA A 21 -15.04 -6.27 -22.91
C ALA A 21 -14.84 -4.90 -22.23
N PHE A 22 -14.73 -4.90 -20.90
CA PHE A 22 -14.21 -3.75 -20.17
C PHE A 22 -12.76 -3.51 -20.62
N LEU A 23 -12.36 -2.26 -20.81
CA LEU A 23 -11.14 -1.85 -21.53
C LEU A 23 -9.81 -2.30 -20.90
N ASP A 24 -9.85 -3.03 -19.77
CA ASP A 24 -8.69 -3.65 -19.13
C ASP A 24 -8.97 -5.15 -18.83
N PRO A 25 -8.21 -6.10 -19.43
CA PRO A 25 -8.30 -7.53 -19.11
C PRO A 25 -7.99 -7.89 -17.66
N ALA A 26 -7.34 -7.01 -16.90
CA ALA A 26 -6.95 -7.21 -15.51
C ALA A 26 -7.93 -6.57 -14.50
N ALA A 27 -9.00 -5.91 -14.96
CA ALA A 27 -9.97 -5.28 -14.07
C ALA A 27 -10.76 -6.32 -13.28
N GLU A 28 -10.90 -6.08 -11.98
CA GLU A 28 -11.81 -6.85 -11.13
C GLU A 28 -13.27 -6.51 -11.46
N VAL A 29 -14.14 -7.51 -11.38
CA VAL A 29 -15.56 -7.38 -11.65
C VAL A 29 -16.37 -7.99 -10.52
N GLU A 30 -17.36 -7.26 -10.04
CA GLU A 30 -18.38 -7.79 -9.14
C GLU A 30 -19.42 -8.56 -9.96
N ILE A 31 -19.83 -9.72 -9.44
CA ILE A 31 -20.84 -10.58 -10.08
C ILE A 31 -22.02 -10.76 -9.12
N GLU A 32 -23.20 -10.33 -9.55
CA GLU A 32 -24.46 -10.52 -8.82
C GLU A 32 -25.42 -11.42 -9.62
N ARG A 33 -26.15 -12.29 -8.93
CA ARG A 33 -27.21 -13.11 -9.54
C ARG A 33 -28.59 -12.53 -9.25
N VAL A 34 -29.29 -12.11 -10.30
CA VAL A 34 -30.67 -11.63 -10.25
C VAL A 34 -31.57 -12.64 -10.97
N GLY A 35 -32.17 -13.56 -10.21
CA GLY A 35 -33.00 -14.63 -10.75
C GLY A 35 -32.21 -15.55 -11.69
N ASN A 36 -32.50 -15.46 -12.99
CA ASN A 36 -31.81 -16.23 -14.04
C ASN A 36 -30.74 -15.44 -14.80
N THR A 37 -30.41 -14.24 -14.33
CA THR A 37 -29.43 -13.36 -14.96
C THR A 37 -28.21 -13.19 -14.07
N LEU A 38 -27.02 -13.14 -14.68
CA LEU A 38 -25.79 -12.70 -14.03
C LEU A 38 -25.51 -11.27 -14.47
N VAL A 39 -25.36 -10.37 -13.51
CA VAL A 39 -25.01 -8.96 -13.73
C VAL A 39 -23.55 -8.79 -13.35
N LEU A 40 -22.73 -8.34 -14.30
CA LEU A 40 -21.32 -8.03 -14.08
C LEU A 40 -21.17 -6.52 -13.99
N ARG A 41 -20.53 -6.03 -12.93
CA ARG A 41 -20.19 -4.61 -12.77
C ARG A 41 -18.68 -4.48 -12.62
N PRO A 42 -18.01 -3.54 -13.32
CA PRO A 42 -16.62 -3.26 -13.04
C PRO A 42 -16.51 -2.77 -11.59
N VAL A 43 -15.49 -3.26 -10.87
CA VAL A 43 -15.12 -2.64 -9.60
C VAL A 43 -14.41 -1.34 -9.97
N GLU A 44 -15.13 -0.22 -9.87
CA GLU A 44 -14.46 1.08 -9.90
C GLU A 44 -13.50 1.09 -8.71
N GLY A 45 -12.20 1.23 -8.98
CA GLY A 45 -11.19 1.23 -7.92
C GLY A 45 -11.57 2.23 -6.83
N GLU A 46 -11.27 1.93 -5.56
CA GLU A 46 -11.68 2.74 -4.41
C GLU A 46 -11.47 4.23 -4.68
N THR A 47 -12.57 4.94 -4.93
CA THR A 47 -12.52 6.37 -5.19
C THR A 47 -12.73 7.11 -3.87
N LEU A 48 -12.18 8.32 -3.76
CA LEU A 48 -12.48 9.18 -2.61
C LEU A 48 -13.91 9.76 -2.70
N ALA A 49 -14.77 9.31 -3.62
CA ALA A 49 -16.13 9.82 -3.78
C ALA A 49 -17.01 9.54 -2.55
N ASP A 50 -16.74 8.45 -1.82
CA ASP A 50 -17.47 8.07 -0.61
C ASP A 50 -16.98 8.80 0.64
N VAL A 51 -15.80 9.44 0.57
CA VAL A 51 -15.17 10.12 1.70
C VAL A 51 -16.07 11.19 2.34
N PRO A 52 -16.80 12.05 1.59
CA PRO A 52 -17.73 13.00 2.18
C PRO A 52 -18.87 12.34 2.97
N ALA A 53 -19.42 11.22 2.47
CA ALA A 53 -20.48 10.49 3.16
C ALA A 53 -19.97 9.86 4.46
N ILE A 54 -18.74 9.31 4.43
CA ILE A 54 -18.06 8.80 5.62
C ILE A 54 -17.84 9.93 6.64
N PHE A 55 -17.35 11.10 6.21
CA PHE A 55 -17.17 12.24 7.11
C PHE A 55 -18.49 12.75 7.70
N ALA A 56 -19.58 12.73 6.92
CA ALA A 56 -20.91 13.11 7.40
C ALA A 56 -21.50 12.12 8.42
N SER A 57 -20.96 10.89 8.52
CA SER A 57 -21.38 9.90 9.51
C SER A 57 -20.83 10.15 10.92
N PHE A 58 -19.82 11.02 11.06
CA PHE A 58 -19.30 11.41 12.37
C PHE A 58 -20.30 12.32 13.11
N SER A 59 -20.36 12.19 14.43
CA SER A 59 -21.18 13.10 15.25
C SER A 59 -20.61 14.53 15.21
N PRO A 60 -21.45 15.57 15.43
CA PRO A 60 -20.96 16.95 15.48
C PRO A 60 -19.86 17.19 16.51
N ASP A 61 -19.84 16.39 17.59
CA ASP A 61 -18.85 16.49 18.67
C ASP A 61 -17.58 15.66 18.41
N PHE A 62 -17.55 14.88 17.33
CA PHE A 62 -16.39 14.06 16.99
C PHE A 62 -15.16 14.95 16.73
N MET A 63 -14.11 14.77 17.54
CA MET A 63 -12.88 15.58 17.48
C MET A 63 -13.08 17.08 17.73
N ALA A 64 -14.16 17.51 18.40
CA ALA A 64 -14.42 18.92 18.70
C ALA A 64 -13.28 19.59 19.50
N GLY A 65 -12.58 18.83 20.36
CA GLY A 65 -11.41 19.29 21.12
C GLY A 65 -10.07 19.22 20.36
N GLY A 66 -10.08 18.80 19.09
CA GLY A 66 -8.88 18.59 18.31
C GLY A 66 -8.04 17.39 18.78
N ARG A 67 -6.81 17.30 18.27
CA ARG A 67 -5.80 16.34 18.78
C ARG A 67 -5.02 17.03 19.88
N GLU A 68 -4.86 16.35 21.01
CA GLU A 68 -3.99 16.83 22.08
C GLU A 68 -2.54 16.90 21.59
N PHE A 69 -1.86 17.97 21.98
CA PHE A 69 -0.44 18.12 21.70
C PHE A 69 0.35 17.16 22.59
N HIS A 70 1.19 16.33 21.98
CA HIS A 70 2.09 15.44 22.69
C HIS A 70 3.50 15.99 22.56
N GLU A 71 4.09 16.38 23.70
CA GLU A 71 5.49 16.77 23.74
C GLU A 71 6.37 15.57 23.35
N GLN A 72 7.17 15.75 22.31
CA GLN A 72 8.14 14.75 21.90
C GLN A 72 9.45 14.99 22.66
N LYS A 73 9.92 13.96 23.35
CA LYS A 73 11.25 13.97 23.96
C LYS A 73 12.28 13.47 22.95
N GLU A 74 13.43 14.14 22.88
CA GLU A 74 14.58 13.67 22.14
C GLU A 74 15.02 12.29 22.66
N ARG A 75 15.20 11.34 21.74
CA ARG A 75 15.65 9.99 22.07
C ARG A 75 17.17 9.96 22.02
N GLU A 76 17.78 9.43 23.06
CA GLU A 76 19.21 9.14 23.09
C GLU A 76 19.50 7.93 22.18
N TRP A 77 20.00 8.19 20.96
CA TRP A 77 20.33 7.16 19.97
C TRP A 77 21.74 6.57 20.13
N SER A 78 22.53 7.11 21.06
CA SER A 78 23.95 6.83 21.25
C SER A 78 24.26 5.35 21.54
N GLY A 79 23.35 4.61 22.19
CA GLY A 79 23.53 3.18 22.51
C GLY A 79 23.03 2.19 21.44
N VAL A 80 22.47 2.66 20.32
CA VAL A 80 21.92 1.78 19.28
C VAL A 80 22.90 1.54 18.12
N PHE A 81 23.87 2.46 17.91
CA PHE A 81 24.78 2.42 16.76
C PHE A 81 26.27 2.64 17.07
N SER A 82 26.71 2.42 18.31
CA SER A 82 28.14 2.34 18.66
C SER A 82 28.23 1.33 19.80
N GLU A 83 28.97 0.23 19.74
CA GLU A 83 30.36 0.08 19.32
C GLU A 83 30.56 -1.28 18.62
N ASN A 84 31.11 -1.26 17.41
CA ASN A 84 31.99 -2.31 16.89
C ASN A 84 32.85 -1.67 15.79
N GLU A 85 34.14 -1.98 15.79
CA GLU A 85 35.25 -1.39 14.99
C GLU A 85 35.88 -0.15 15.66
N THR A 86 37.12 -0.14 16.16
CA THR A 86 38.32 -0.87 15.72
C THR A 86 39.33 -0.98 16.87
N GLN A 87 39.74 -2.20 17.22
CA GLN A 87 41.01 -2.48 17.90
C GLN A 87 41.89 -3.34 16.99
N SER A 88 42.88 -2.72 16.36
CA SER A 88 44.10 -3.26 15.72
C SER A 88 44.67 -2.09 14.92
N GLU A 89 45.95 -1.70 14.91
CA GLU A 89 47.19 -2.43 15.11
C GLU A 89 48.33 -1.37 15.13
N THR A 90 49.32 -1.57 16.01
CA THR A 90 50.77 -1.35 15.80
C THR A 90 51.34 -0.03 15.26
N ASP A 91 52.17 0.59 16.11
CA ASP A 91 53.61 0.86 15.87
C ASP A 91 54.03 1.53 14.56
N GLU A 92 54.43 2.80 14.62
CA GLU A 92 55.78 3.24 14.20
C GLU A 92 55.97 4.74 14.44
N THR A 93 57.08 5.09 15.11
CA THR A 93 57.55 6.47 15.30
C THR A 93 58.47 6.85 14.14
N PRO A 94 58.31 7.99 13.44
CA PRO A 94 59.40 8.56 12.66
C PRO A 94 60.08 9.72 13.41
N ARG A 95 61.42 9.66 13.37
CA ARG A 95 62.38 10.56 14.01
C ARG A 95 62.25 12.04 13.59
N SER A 96 62.61 12.91 14.51
CA SER A 96 62.80 14.37 14.38
C SER A 96 63.70 14.82 13.21
N PRO A 97 63.59 16.09 12.78
CA PRO A 97 64.23 16.60 11.56
C PRO A 97 65.66 17.09 11.82
N GLY A 98 66.61 16.71 10.94
CA GLY A 98 67.82 17.48 10.62
C GLY A 98 67.76 17.80 9.12
N GLY A 99 68.16 18.95 8.58
CA GLY A 99 69.18 19.90 8.99
C GLY A 99 70.21 19.95 7.84
N VAL A 100 70.31 21.13 7.21
CA VAL A 100 71.11 21.60 6.02
C VAL A 100 70.74 21.10 4.63
#